data_AF-A0A822FNG1-F1
#
_entry.id   AF-A0A822FNG1-F1
#
_cell.length_a   1.000
_cell.length_b   1.000
_cell.length_c   1.000
_cell.angle_alpha   90.00
_cell.angle_beta   90.00
_cell.angle_gamma   90.00
#
_symmetry.space_group_name_H-M   'P 1'
#
loop_
_entity.id
_entity.type
_entity.pdbx_description
1 polymer ?
#
loop_
_entity_poly.entity_id
_entity_poly.type
_entity_poly.pdbx_seq_one_letter_code
_entity_poly.pdbx_strand_id
1 'polypeptide(L)' 'AGVYRGGHDVLVRAKMALGGTTVYPGAQAITMQLTIRSTDGSAVQVIASGVE' A
#
# COMPACT_ATOMS: atom_id res chain seq x y z
N ALA A 1 -6.51 8.07 3.38
CA ALA A 1 -7.62 8.30 2.44
C ALA A 1 -7.32 9.56 1.65
N GLY A 2 -7.86 9.69 0.43
CA GLY A 2 -7.66 10.85 -0.42
C GLY A 2 -8.58 10.81 -1.64
N VAL A 3 -8.45 11.80 -2.53
CA VAL A 3 -9.26 11.92 -3.74
C VAL A 3 -8.35 11.83 -4.95
N TYR A 4 -8.65 10.90 -5.86
CA TYR A 4 -8.00 10.79 -7.16
C TYR A 4 -8.63 11.74 -8.18
N ARG A 5 -7.91 12.04 -9.26
CA ARG A 5 -8.40 12.92 -10.35
C ARG A 5 -9.80 12.46 -10.81
N GLY A 6 -10.67 13.43 -11.10
CA GLY A 6 -12.07 13.16 -11.42
C GLY A 6 -12.98 13.06 -10.19
N GLY A 7 -12.47 13.30 -8.98
CA GLY A 7 -13.28 13.33 -7.75
C GLY A 7 -13.56 11.96 -7.14
N HIS A 8 -12.80 10.93 -7.53
CA HIS A 8 -12.97 9.57 -7.02
C HIS A 8 -12.28 9.40 -5.67
N ASP A 9 -13.03 9.00 -4.64
CA ASP A 9 -12.44 8.65 -3.35
C ASP A 9 -11.53 7.43 -3.46
N VAL A 10 -10.40 7.50 -2.76
CA VAL A 10 -9.44 6.42 -2.61
C VAL A 10 -9.18 6.16 -1.13
N LEU A 11 -9.47 4.93 -0.73
CA LEU A 11 -9.23 4.43 0.61
C LEU A 11 -8.12 3.38 0.53
N VAL A 12 -7.06 3.58 1.30
CA VAL A 12 -5.93 2.64 1.39
C VAL A 12 -5.82 2.17 2.82
N ARG A 13 -5.71 0.85 3.01
CA ARG A 13 -5.43 0.22 4.29
C ARG A 13 -4.18 -0.62 4.15
N ALA A 14 -3.21 -0.41 5.03
CA ALA A 14 -2.03 -1.26 5.16
C ALA A 14 -2.12 -2.06 6.46
N LYS A 15 -2.00 -3.38 6.36
CA LYS A 15 -1.78 -4.26 7.53
C LYS A 15 -0.31 -4.66 7.53
N MET A 16 0.42 -4.23 8.56
CA MET A 16 1.86 -4.47 8.65
C MET A 16 2.16 -5.55 9.70
N ALA A 17 3.17 -6.36 9.43
CA ALA A 17 3.78 -7.26 10.38
C ALA A 17 5.27 -6.95 10.43
N LEU A 18 5.78 -6.78 11.65
CA LEU A 18 7.20 -6.60 11.92
C LEU A 18 7.77 -7.97 12.29
N GLY A 19 8.70 -8.47 11.49
CA GLY A 19 9.26 -9.80 11.70
C GLY A 19 9.94 -10.32 10.45
N GLY A 20 11.18 -10.78 10.63
CA GLY A 20 11.97 -11.39 9.58
C GLY A 20 13.45 -11.16 9.84
N THR A 21 14.25 -12.21 9.69
CA THR A 21 15.71 -12.13 9.72
C THR A 21 16.19 -11.53 8.41
N THR A 22 16.67 -10.29 8.45
CA THR A 22 17.41 -9.72 7.33
C THR A 22 18.85 -10.23 7.34
N VAL A 23 19.50 -10.30 6.18
CA VAL A 23 20.92 -10.70 6.04
C VAL A 23 21.85 -9.75 6.80
N TYR A 24 21.41 -8.52 7.06
CA TYR A 24 22.15 -7.53 7.84
C TYR A 24 21.84 -7.64 9.35
N PRO A 25 22.86 -7.77 10.22
CA PRO A 25 22.65 -7.75 11.66
C PRO A 25 22.12 -6.36 12.08
N GLY A 26 20.91 -6.33 12.65
CA GLY A 26 20.26 -5.12 13.17
C GLY A 26 19.12 -4.55 12.33
N ALA A 27 18.87 -5.07 11.12
CA ALA A 27 17.66 -4.72 10.36
C ALA A 27 16.51 -5.70 10.65
N GLN A 28 15.28 -5.20 10.58
CA GLN A 28 14.06 -6.01 10.69
C GLN A 28 13.26 -5.86 9.40
N ALA A 29 12.83 -6.98 8.83
CA ALA A 29 11.95 -6.93 7.66
C ALA A 29 10.54 -6.49 8.09
N ILE A 30 9.94 -5.64 7.25
CA ILE A 30 8.53 -5.27 7.36
C ILE A 30 7.80 -5.92 6.20
N THR A 31 6.82 -6.77 6.51
CA THR A 31 5.90 -7.29 5.50
C THR A 31 4.57 -6.56 5.63
N MET A 32 4.01 -6.16 4.49
CA MET A 32 2.75 -5.42 4.46
C MET A 32 1.77 -6.03 3.47
N GLN A 33 0.51 -6.13 3.89
CA GLN A 33 -0.62 -6.37 3.00
C GLN A 33 -1.33 -5.05 2.75
N LEU A 34 -1.32 -4.60 1.49
CA LEU A 34 -2.01 -3.40 1.05
C LEU A 34 -3.40 -3.77 0.52
N THR A 35 -4.42 -2.99 0.89
CA THR A 35 -5.76 -3.08 0.30
C THR A 35 -6.18 -1.68 -0.12
N ILE A 36 -6.51 -1.53 -1.40
CA ILE A 36 -6.91 -0.25 -2.00
C ILE A 36 -8.34 -0.39 -2.49
N ARG A 37 -9.17 0.61 -2.21
CA ARG A 37 -10.56 0.70 -2.68
C ARG A 37 -10.80 2.06 -3.31
N SER A 38 -11.40 2.06 -4.48
CA SER A 38 -11.94 3.24 -5.15
C SER A 38 -13.12 2.85 -6.02
N THR A 39 -13.92 3.83 -6.44
CA THR A 39 -14.94 3.66 -7.49
C THR A 39 -14.35 3.68 -8.89
N ASP A 40 -13.10 4.12 -9.05
CA ASP A 40 -12.34 4.07 -10.31
C ASP A 40 -11.22 3.01 -10.23
N GLY A 41 -11.23 2.07 -11.17
CA GLY A 41 -10.21 1.02 -11.28
C GLY A 41 -8.82 1.56 -11.64
N SER A 42 -8.74 2.68 -12.36
CA SER A 42 -7.45 3.30 -12.71
C SER A 42 -6.73 3.85 -11.48
N ALA A 43 -7.49 4.40 -10.52
CA ALA A 43 -6.97 4.84 -9.24
C ALA A 43 -6.35 3.68 -8.44
N VAL A 44 -6.99 2.50 -8.46
CA VAL A 44 -6.48 1.31 -7.77
C VAL A 44 -5.12 0.88 -8.34
N GLN A 45 -4.99 0.81 -9.67
CA GLN A 45 -3.75 0.41 -10.32
C GLN A 45 -2.61 1.38 -10.05
N VAL A 46 -2.84 2.69 -10.20
CA VAL A 46 -1.80 3.71 -10.01
C VAL A 46 -1.26 3.69 -8.58
N ILE A 47 -2.16 3.57 -7.59
CA ILE A 47 -1.75 3.53 -6.20
C ILE A 47 -1.02 2.22 -5.86
N ALA A 48 -1.45 1.08 -6.42
CA ALA A 48 -0.75 -0.19 -6.24
C ALA A 48 0.68 -0.12 -6.81
N SER A 49 0.84 0.36 -8.04
CA SER A 49 2.14 0.46 -8.69
C SER A 49 3.07 1.49 -8.05
N GLY A 50 2.53 2.52 -7.39
CA GLY A 50 3.35 3.54 -6.72
C GLY A 50 3.98 3.09 -5.40
N VAL A 51 3.61 1.90 -4.91
CA VAL A 51 4.11 1.32 -3.65
C VAL A 51 5.11 0.17 -3.89
N GLU A 52 5.16 -0.37 -5.12
CA GLU A 52 6.16 -1.38 -5.51
C GLU A 52 7.59 -0.81 -5.60
#